data_AF-A0A6G0V6J9-F1
#
_entry.id   AF-A0A6G0V6J9-F1
#
_cell.length_a   1.000
_cell.length_b   1.000
_cell.length_c   1.000
_cell.angle_alpha   90.00
_cell.angle_beta   90.00
_cell.angle_gamma   90.00
#
_symmetry.space_group_name_H-M   'P 1'
#
loop_
_entity.id
_entity.type
_entity.pdbx_description
1 polymer ?
#
loop_
_entity_poly.entity_id
_entity_poly.type
_entity_poly.pdbx_seq_one_letter_code
_entity_poly.pdbx_strand_id
1 'polypeptide(L)'
;MTTISGFCLIVVTISIISASVQVNAISNDIMSCVLCETVSESLLETKPANPASALVTMYRRCTQMGLMKPVCDHVVDDNARHILRMSLAGMSPKGICRELKLCDH
;
A
#
# COMPACT_ATOMS: atom_id res chain seq x y z
N MET A 1 -20.63 33.70 -14.13
CA MET A 1 -19.68 34.08 -13.07
C MET A 1 -20.40 33.78 -11.76
N THR A 2 -20.09 32.78 -10.97
CA THR A 2 -18.83 32.11 -10.63
C THR A 2 -19.12 30.63 -10.33
N THR A 3 -18.32 29.73 -10.90
CA THR A 3 -18.33 28.28 -10.64
C THR A 3 -17.65 28.02 -9.29
N ILE A 4 -18.42 27.75 -8.24
CA ILE A 4 -17.89 27.31 -6.94
C ILE A 4 -17.95 25.78 -6.94
N SER A 5 -16.77 25.19 -7.13
CA SER A 5 -16.48 23.77 -7.36
C SER A 5 -17.19 22.82 -6.39
N GLY A 6 -17.88 21.82 -6.95
CA GLY A 6 -18.70 20.81 -6.27
C GLY A 6 -17.99 19.93 -5.23
N PHE A 7 -16.72 20.21 -4.92
CA PHE A 7 -15.99 19.57 -3.84
C PHE A 7 -16.37 20.09 -2.45
N CYS A 8 -16.77 21.36 -2.30
CA CYS A 8 -16.95 21.97 -0.96
C CYS A 8 -18.23 21.50 -0.22
N LEU A 9 -19.32 21.22 -0.95
CA LEU A 9 -20.57 20.70 -0.38
C LEU A 9 -20.44 19.25 0.12
N ILE A 10 -19.53 18.47 -0.47
CA ILE A 10 -19.30 17.07 -0.09
C ILE A 10 -18.58 16.99 1.26
N VAL A 11 -17.73 17.97 1.59
CA VAL A 11 -16.99 17.97 2.87
C VAL A 11 -17.89 18.32 4.05
N VAL A 12 -18.90 19.17 3.86
CA VAL A 12 -19.77 19.69 4.94
C VAL A 12 -20.76 18.65 5.46
N THR A 13 -21.17 17.68 4.64
CA THR A 13 -22.06 16.58 5.10
C THR A 13 -21.32 15.46 5.83
N ILE A 14 -19.99 15.40 5.74
CA ILE A 14 -19.17 14.34 6.37
C ILE A 14 -19.07 14.50 7.90
N SER A 15 -19.41 15.66 8.47
CA SER A 15 -19.23 15.90 9.91
C SER A 15 -20.39 15.49 10.83
N ILE A 16 -21.52 14.94 10.34
CA ILE A 16 -22.75 14.85 11.19
C ILE A 16 -23.43 13.46 11.29
N ILE A 17 -23.09 12.41 10.52
CA ILE A 17 -23.83 11.12 10.61
C ILE A 17 -22.91 9.93 10.90
N SER A 18 -22.83 9.56 12.17
CA SER A 18 -22.31 8.29 12.65
C SER A 18 -23.31 7.15 12.36
N ALA A 19 -23.29 6.56 11.17
CA ALA A 19 -23.68 5.17 10.88
C ALA A 19 -23.56 4.89 9.36
N SER A 20 -22.58 4.05 9.01
CA SER A 20 -22.42 3.33 7.73
C SER A 20 -22.56 4.13 6.42
N VAL A 21 -21.63 5.05 6.15
CA VAL A 21 -21.25 5.34 4.76
C VAL A 21 -20.27 4.27 4.31
N GLN A 22 -20.72 3.33 3.48
CA GLN A 22 -19.82 2.42 2.76
C GLN A 22 -19.21 3.19 1.59
N VAL A 23 -18.07 3.85 1.87
CA VAL A 23 -17.15 4.29 0.81
C VAL A 23 -16.65 3.01 0.13
N ASN A 24 -17.27 2.62 -0.97
CA ASN A 24 -16.86 1.43 -1.70
C ASN A 24 -15.57 1.78 -2.46
N ALA A 25 -14.41 1.49 -1.85
CA ALA A 25 -13.08 1.76 -2.38
C ALA A 25 -12.71 0.79 -3.53
N ILE A 26 -13.33 0.95 -4.71
CA ILE A 26 -12.95 0.17 -5.90
C ILE A 26 -11.81 0.89 -6.62
N SER A 27 -10.59 0.79 -6.06
CA SER A 27 -9.30 1.06 -6.74
C SER A 27 -8.08 0.70 -5.87
N ASN A 28 -8.28 0.28 -4.61
CA ASN A 28 -7.17 0.03 -3.70
C ASN A 28 -6.49 -1.32 -3.96
N ASP A 29 -7.21 -2.30 -4.51
CA ASP A 29 -6.71 -3.67 -4.67
C ASP A 29 -5.59 -3.77 -5.72
N ILE A 30 -5.83 -3.28 -6.95
CA ILE A 30 -4.82 -3.30 -8.03
C ILE A 30 -3.58 -2.46 -7.65
N MET A 31 -3.79 -1.30 -7.04
CA MET A 31 -2.68 -0.42 -6.65
C MET A 31 -1.88 -1.05 -5.50
N SER A 32 -2.56 -1.57 -4.48
CA SER A 32 -1.90 -2.27 -3.36
C SER A 32 -1.16 -3.52 -3.83
N CYS A 33 -1.69 -4.22 -4.84
CA CYS A 33 -1.01 -5.34 -5.48
C CYS A 33 0.34 -4.90 -6.06
N VAL A 34 0.33 -3.90 -6.95
CA VAL A 34 1.54 -3.38 -7.60
C VAL A 34 2.55 -2.88 -6.58
N LEU A 35 2.10 -2.14 -5.56
CA LEU A 35 2.96 -1.61 -4.51
C LEU A 35 3.55 -2.71 -3.64
N CYS A 36 2.75 -3.71 -3.26
CA CYS A 36 3.22 -4.88 -2.51
C CYS A 36 4.28 -5.65 -3.30
N GLU A 37 4.04 -5.94 -4.59
CA GLU A 37 4.99 -6.66 -5.42
C GLU A 37 6.29 -5.88 -5.53
N THR A 38 6.18 -4.58 -5.78
CA THR A 38 7.34 -3.70 -5.94
C THR A 38 8.20 -3.62 -4.67
N VAL A 39 7.56 -3.53 -3.50
CA VAL A 39 8.25 -3.54 -2.21
C VAL A 39 8.88 -4.91 -1.94
N SER A 40 8.19 -5.99 -2.26
CA SER A 40 8.66 -7.36 -2.08
C SER A 40 9.87 -7.67 -2.98
N GLU A 41 9.85 -7.20 -4.23
CA GLU A 41 10.98 -7.29 -5.17
C GLU A 41 12.23 -6.58 -4.62
N SER A 42 12.05 -5.43 -3.97
CA SER A 42 13.17 -4.67 -3.42
C SER A 42 13.99 -5.48 -2.40
N LEU A 43 13.37 -6.42 -1.68
CA LEU A 43 14.08 -7.31 -0.76
C LEU A 43 14.96 -8.33 -1.49
N LEU A 44 14.52 -8.81 -2.65
CA LEU A 44 15.28 -9.77 -3.47
C LEU A 44 16.46 -9.10 -4.16
N GLU A 45 16.26 -7.86 -4.62
CA GLU A 45 17.27 -7.04 -5.28
C GLU A 45 18.38 -6.62 -4.31
N THR A 46 18.02 -6.11 -3.13
CA THR A 46 19.01 -5.54 -2.20
C THR A 46 19.55 -6.52 -1.18
N LYS A 47 18.84 -7.63 -0.91
CA LYS A 47 19.21 -8.66 0.07
C LYS A 47 19.62 -8.05 1.42
N PRO A 48 18.70 -7.36 2.11
CA PRO A 48 19.01 -6.66 3.34
C PRO A 48 19.54 -7.62 4.42
N ALA A 49 20.59 -7.19 5.13
CA ALA A 49 21.29 -8.02 6.11
C ALA A 49 20.47 -8.33 7.38
N ASN A 50 19.44 -7.52 7.70
CA ASN A 50 18.64 -7.67 8.91
C ASN A 50 17.23 -7.06 8.74
N PRO A 51 16.29 -7.31 9.66
CA PRO A 51 14.92 -6.79 9.54
C PRO A 51 14.81 -5.26 9.51
N ALA A 52 15.70 -4.54 10.21
CA ALA A 52 15.68 -3.08 10.20
C ALA A 52 16.11 -2.53 8.83
N SER A 53 17.17 -3.08 8.22
CA SER A 53 17.59 -2.69 6.87
C SER A 53 16.59 -3.13 5.80
N ALA A 54 15.85 -4.22 6.03
CA ALA A 54 14.73 -4.62 5.17
C ALA A 54 13.61 -3.59 5.20
N LEU A 55 13.18 -3.16 6.39
CA LEU A 55 12.14 -2.13 6.53
C LEU A 55 12.56 -0.80 5.87
N VAL A 56 13.81 -0.38 6.08
CA VAL A 56 14.37 0.81 5.41
C VAL A 56 14.37 0.64 3.89
N THR A 57 14.69 -0.57 3.39
CA THR A 57 14.63 -0.87 1.96
C THR A 57 13.21 -0.70 1.41
N MET A 58 12.20 -1.19 2.13
CA MET A 58 10.80 -1.08 1.73
C MET A 58 10.35 0.40 1.61
N TYR A 59 10.58 1.22 2.65
CA TYR A 59 10.22 2.64 2.60
C TYR A 59 11.03 3.44 1.57
N ARG A 60 12.30 3.07 1.35
CA ARG A 60 13.11 3.66 0.28
C ARG A 60 12.49 3.38 -1.08
N ARG A 61 11.98 2.16 -1.30
CA ARG A 61 11.24 1.83 -2.53
C ARG A 61 9.95 2.64 -2.63
N CYS A 62 9.19 2.80 -1.54
CA CYS A 62 8.00 3.65 -1.52
C CYS A 62 8.28 5.12 -1.86
N THR A 63 9.43 5.64 -1.46
CA THR A 63 9.84 7.02 -1.80
C THR A 63 9.97 7.24 -3.31
N GLN A 64 10.31 6.20 -4.07
CA GLN A 64 10.44 6.26 -5.53
C GLN A 64 9.07 6.28 -6.26
N MET A 65 7.97 6.06 -5.53
CA MET A 65 6.61 5.99 -6.09
C MET A 65 5.93 7.36 -6.27
N GLY A 66 6.60 8.46 -5.90
CA GLY A 66 6.07 9.82 -6.05
C GLY A 66 4.74 10.01 -5.32
N LEU A 67 3.68 10.34 -6.06
CA LEU A 67 2.35 10.57 -5.50
C LEU A 67 1.74 9.34 -4.80
N MET A 68 2.19 8.13 -5.17
CA MET A 68 1.71 6.88 -4.56
C MET A 68 2.46 6.51 -3.28
N LYS A 69 3.47 7.30 -2.87
CA LYS A 69 4.24 7.06 -1.65
C LYS A 69 3.35 6.82 -0.41
N PRO A 70 2.32 7.64 -0.12
CA PRO A 70 1.51 7.44 1.10
C PRO A 70 0.75 6.10 1.09
N VAL A 71 0.30 5.66 -0.08
CA VAL A 71 -0.37 4.35 -0.24
C VAL A 71 0.64 3.22 -0.06
N CYS A 72 1.84 3.38 -0.60
CA CYS A 72 2.92 2.40 -0.43
C CYS A 72 3.36 2.29 1.03
N ASP A 73 3.53 3.41 1.71
CA ASP A 73 3.88 3.44 3.14
C ASP A 73 2.82 2.68 3.95
N HIS A 74 1.53 2.86 3.65
CA HIS A 74 0.45 2.10 4.29
C HIS A 74 0.56 0.59 4.04
N VAL A 75 0.91 0.16 2.82
CA VAL A 75 1.17 -1.27 2.54
C VAL A 75 2.33 -1.79 3.39
N VAL A 76 3.41 -1.02 3.52
CA VAL A 76 4.58 -1.38 4.34
C VAL A 76 4.22 -1.44 5.82
N ASP A 77 3.53 -0.43 6.34
CA ASP A 77 3.15 -0.32 7.76
C ASP A 77 2.35 -1.56 8.20
N ASP A 78 1.39 -1.98 7.39
CA ASP A 78 0.51 -3.10 7.70
C ASP A 78 1.18 -4.47 7.46
N ASN A 79 2.04 -4.58 6.45
CA ASN A 79 2.45 -5.88 5.93
C ASN A 79 3.95 -6.20 6.02
N ALA A 80 4.82 -5.23 6.35
CA ALA A 80 6.28 -5.40 6.29
C ALA A 80 6.80 -6.65 6.99
N ARG A 81 6.29 -6.96 8.19
CA ARG A 81 6.66 -8.17 8.94
C ARG A 81 6.32 -9.44 8.17
N HIS A 82 5.16 -9.48 7.52
CA HIS A 82 4.72 -10.65 6.76
C HIS A 82 5.49 -10.79 5.45
N ILE A 83 5.64 -9.69 4.71
CA ILE A 83 6.42 -9.64 3.47
C ILE A 83 7.84 -10.13 3.73
N LEU A 84 8.52 -9.61 4.76
CA LEU A 84 9.88 -10.03 5.10
C LEU A 84 9.96 -11.52 5.44
N ARG A 85 9.06 -12.03 6.29
CA ARG A 85 9.06 -13.44 6.71
C ARG A 85 8.89 -14.38 5.53
N MET A 86 7.96 -14.07 4.63
CA MET A 86 7.69 -14.91 3.46
C MET A 86 8.79 -14.80 2.41
N SER A 87 9.38 -13.61 2.25
CA SER A 87 10.56 -13.40 1.42
C SER A 87 11.76 -14.22 1.90
N LEU A 88 12.02 -14.26 3.22
CA LEU A 88 13.05 -15.10 3.83
C LEU A 88 12.76 -16.61 3.66
N ALA A 89 11.49 -16.98 3.56
CA ALA A 89 11.07 -18.35 3.24
C ALA A 89 11.18 -18.68 1.73
N GLY A 90 11.69 -17.77 0.90
CA GLY A 90 11.90 -17.97 -0.53
C GLY A 90 10.64 -17.81 -1.38
N MET A 91 9.55 -17.25 -0.83
CA MET A 91 8.33 -16.99 -1.58
C MET A 91 8.54 -15.86 -2.60
N SER A 92 7.99 -16.01 -3.81
CA SER A 92 8.06 -14.97 -4.84
C SER A 92 7.23 -13.73 -4.46
N PRO A 93 7.56 -12.53 -4.96
CA PRO A 93 6.81 -11.30 -4.68
C PRO A 93 5.29 -11.44 -4.96
N LYS A 94 4.94 -12.06 -6.09
CA LYS A 94 3.54 -12.35 -6.43
C LYS A 94 2.87 -13.31 -5.44
N GLY A 95 3.60 -14.35 -5.02
CA GLY A 95 3.11 -15.30 -4.02
C GLY A 95 2.83 -14.61 -2.68
N ILE A 96 3.75 -13.76 -2.25
CA ILE A 96 3.63 -12.97 -1.01
C ILE A 96 2.37 -12.09 -1.05
N CYS A 97 2.17 -11.35 -2.13
CA CYS A 97 1.07 -10.40 -2.23
C CYS A 97 -0.29 -11.09 -2.41
N ARG A 98 -0.35 -12.27 -3.04
CA ARG A 98 -1.55 -13.11 -3.05
C ARG A 98 -1.87 -13.69 -1.67
N GLU A 99 -0.86 -14.16 -0.93
CA GLU A 99 -1.07 -14.67 0.43
C GLU A 99 -1.60 -13.59 1.38
N LEU A 100 -1.16 -12.34 1.17
CA LEU A 100 -1.67 -11.16 1.87
C LEU A 100 -3.03 -10.67 1.38
N LYS A 101 -3.60 -11.31 0.35
CA LYS A 101 -4.85 -10.92 -0.32
C LYS A 101 -4.82 -9.47 -0.82
N LEU A 102 -3.65 -9.03 -1.25
CA LEU A 102 -3.44 -7.74 -1.91
C LEU A 102 -3.45 -7.88 -3.43
N CYS A 103 -3.38 -9.11 -3.94
CA CYS A 103 -3.48 -9.46 -5.36
C CYS A 103 -4.43 -10.64 -5.52
N ASP A 104 -5.30 -10.60 -6.53
CA ASP A 104 -6.19 -11.70 -6.89
C ASP A 104 -5.55 -12.76 -7.81
N HIS A 105 -4.39 -12.47 -8.43
CA HIS A 105 -3.79 -13.29 -9.48
C HIS A 105 -2.26 -13.27 -9.50
#